data_AF-A0A7S0X2R8-F1
#
_entry.id   AF-A0A7S0X2R8-F1
#
_cell.length_a   1.000
_cell.length_b   1.000
_cell.length_c   1.000
_cell.angle_alpha   90.00
_cell.angle_beta   90.00
_cell.angle_gamma   90.00
#
_symmetry.space_group_name_H-M   'P 1'
#
loop_
_entity.id
_entity.type
_entity.pdbx_description
1 polymer ?
#
loop_
_entity_poly.entity_id
_entity_poly.type
_entity_poly.pdbx_seq_one_letter_code
_entity_poly.pdbx_strand_id
1 'polypeptide(L)'
;RVVRSYKEKRSAYAPSDECPVRYDGIYRILRCWRKPGNQGPLVCRYLFMRCDNSPAPWSSAETGDEVRMDIPKEAADEMKAAKGKVHEMCADPYWGWLAEEGKWGWAKAAPAPRPAGNPRAANPAAKLRKKLSEHEKALKEFKCLACKEVMGDPIRTPCGHNFCKPCLDKKFAGVSDTLGRNEARS
;
A
#
# COMPACT_ATOMS: atom_id res chain seq x y z
N ARG A 1 -0.15 -9.79 -2.41
CA ARG A 1 -1.36 -8.98 -2.70
C ARG A 1 -1.06 -8.13 -3.92
N VAL A 2 -1.95 -8.09 -4.89
CA VAL A 2 -1.81 -7.26 -6.10
C VAL A 2 -2.99 -6.31 -6.20
N VAL A 3 -2.70 -5.09 -6.61
CA VAL A 3 -3.67 -4.03 -6.84
C VAL A 3 -3.38 -3.47 -8.23
N ARG A 4 -4.40 -3.37 -9.09
CA ARG A 4 -4.29 -2.75 -10.41
C ARG A 4 -4.95 -1.38 -10.41
N SER A 5 -4.40 -0.46 -11.21
CA SER A 5 -4.90 0.90 -11.36
C SER A 5 -5.28 1.19 -12.81
N TYR A 6 -6.31 2.01 -13.00
CA TYR A 6 -6.78 2.49 -14.31
C TYR A 6 -5.70 3.23 -15.13
N LYS A 7 -4.64 3.72 -14.45
CA LYS A 7 -3.51 4.41 -15.09
C LYS A 7 -2.68 3.49 -15.98
N GLU A 8 -2.72 2.17 -15.77
CA GLU A 8 -2.01 1.23 -16.65
C GLU A 8 -2.82 1.00 -17.92
N LYS A 9 -2.45 1.71 -18.99
CA LYS A 9 -3.18 1.67 -20.27
C LYS A 9 -2.75 0.51 -21.19
N ARG A 10 -1.67 -0.21 -20.87
CA ARG A 10 -1.20 -1.34 -21.71
C ARG A 10 -1.80 -2.69 -21.32
N SER A 11 -2.52 -2.75 -20.20
CA SER A 11 -3.09 -3.99 -19.68
C SER A 11 -4.60 -4.01 -19.87
N ALA A 12 -5.10 -5.02 -20.60
CA ALA A 12 -6.55 -5.28 -20.71
C ALA A 12 -7.20 -5.59 -19.35
N TYR A 13 -6.41 -5.99 -18.35
CA TYR A 13 -6.89 -6.29 -16.99
C TYR A 13 -6.93 -5.07 -16.07
N ALA A 14 -6.53 -3.87 -16.54
CA ALA A 14 -6.65 -2.65 -15.74
C ALA A 14 -8.13 -2.31 -15.52
N PRO A 15 -8.51 -1.81 -14.34
CA PRO A 15 -9.90 -1.41 -14.09
C PRO A 15 -10.27 -0.13 -14.86
N SER A 16 -11.58 0.14 -14.95
CA SER A 16 -12.11 1.35 -15.57
C SER A 16 -11.85 2.60 -14.73
N ASP A 17 -12.10 3.78 -15.31
CA ASP A 17 -11.94 5.06 -14.62
C ASP A 17 -12.95 5.23 -13.46
N GLU A 18 -14.09 4.52 -13.49
CA GLU A 18 -15.09 4.50 -12.42
C GLU A 18 -14.58 3.80 -11.14
N CYS A 19 -13.76 2.77 -11.29
CA CYS A 19 -13.12 2.04 -10.19
C CYS A 19 -11.59 2.17 -10.33
N PRO A 20 -11.00 3.31 -9.97
CA PRO A 20 -9.63 3.66 -10.36
C PRO A 20 -8.55 2.72 -9.78
N VAL A 21 -8.88 2.00 -8.71
CA VAL A 21 -7.99 1.06 -8.02
C VAL A 21 -8.78 -0.18 -7.63
N ARG A 22 -8.31 -1.36 -8.05
CA ARG A 22 -8.98 -2.65 -7.79
C ARG A 22 -8.02 -3.65 -7.15
N TYR A 23 -8.45 -4.28 -6.06
CA TYR A 23 -7.75 -5.41 -5.46
C TYR A 23 -8.00 -6.66 -6.28
N ASP A 24 -6.92 -7.31 -6.71
CA ASP A 24 -7.00 -8.42 -7.68
C ASP A 24 -6.58 -9.77 -7.08
N GLY A 25 -6.39 -9.83 -5.76
CA GLY A 25 -6.11 -11.07 -5.04
C GLY A 25 -4.66 -11.28 -4.60
N ILE A 26 -4.39 -12.51 -4.21
CA ILE A 26 -3.08 -13.01 -3.80
C ILE A 26 -2.31 -13.58 -4.99
N TYR A 27 -1.03 -13.22 -5.05
CA TYR A 27 -0.10 -13.67 -6.10
C TYR A 27 1.20 -14.10 -5.45
N ARG A 28 1.89 -15.01 -6.13
CA ARG A 28 3.22 -15.50 -5.81
C ARG A 28 4.18 -15.26 -6.97
N ILE A 29 5.47 -15.14 -6.66
CA ILE A 29 6.53 -14.96 -7.65
C ILE A 29 6.99 -16.35 -8.09
N LEU A 30 6.76 -16.70 -9.36
CA LEU A 30 7.18 -17.96 -9.94
C LEU A 30 8.64 -17.96 -10.35
N ARG A 31 9.09 -16.86 -10.98
CA ARG A 31 10.45 -16.66 -11.47
C ARG A 31 10.86 -15.20 -11.28
N CYS A 32 12.14 -14.95 -11.05
CA CYS A 32 12.71 -13.62 -11.18
C CYS A 32 14.08 -13.66 -11.86
N TRP A 33 14.34 -12.65 -12.70
CA TRP A 33 15.56 -12.56 -13.51
C TRP A 33 15.92 -11.10 -13.76
N ARG A 34 17.11 -10.86 -14.31
CA ARG A 34 17.58 -9.50 -14.66
C ARG A 34 17.71 -9.38 -16.16
N LYS A 35 17.26 -8.26 -16.72
CA LYS A 35 17.47 -7.89 -18.13
C LYS A 35 18.02 -6.46 -18.24
N PRO A 36 18.70 -6.09 -19.33
CA PRO A 36 18.96 -4.69 -19.63
C PRO A 36 17.64 -3.91 -19.71
N GLY A 37 17.55 -2.79 -18.99
CA GLY A 37 16.45 -1.84 -19.13
C GLY A 37 16.61 -1.00 -20.39
N ASN A 38 15.54 -0.34 -20.82
CA ASN A 38 15.53 0.47 -22.04
C ASN A 38 16.56 1.61 -22.01
N GLN A 39 16.97 2.06 -20.82
CA GLN A 39 17.94 3.14 -20.62
C GLN A 39 19.36 2.63 -20.30
N GLY A 40 19.61 1.31 -20.34
CA GLY A 40 20.93 0.71 -20.09
C GLY A 40 21.08 -0.04 -18.75
N PRO A 41 20.71 0.53 -17.58
CA PRO A 41 20.81 -0.16 -16.30
C PRO A 41 20.02 -1.48 -16.27
N LEU A 42 20.51 -2.45 -15.50
CA LEU A 42 19.82 -3.73 -15.32
C LEU A 42 18.53 -3.55 -14.52
N VAL A 43 17.44 -4.11 -15.02
CA VAL A 43 16.13 -4.14 -14.36
C VAL A 43 15.79 -5.55 -13.90
N CYS A 44 15.20 -5.68 -12.71
CA CYS A 44 14.68 -6.93 -12.21
C CYS A 44 13.26 -7.16 -12.74
N ARG A 45 13.05 -8.34 -13.34
CA ARG A 45 11.75 -8.83 -13.81
C ARG A 45 11.24 -9.90 -12.86
N TYR A 46 9.93 -9.92 -12.67
CA TYR A 46 9.23 -10.87 -11.82
C TYR A 46 8.04 -11.44 -12.59
N LEU A 47 7.95 -12.76 -12.65
CA LEU A 47 6.78 -13.46 -13.18
C LEU A 47 5.87 -13.81 -12.02
N PHE A 48 4.68 -13.22 -12.00
CA PHE A 48 3.67 -13.47 -10.98
C PHE A 48 2.66 -14.51 -11.47
N MET A 49 2.18 -15.34 -10.54
CA MET A 49 1.06 -16.25 -10.73
C MET A 49 0.01 -15.93 -9.67
N ARG A 50 -1.25 -15.83 -10.07
CA ARG A 50 -2.37 -15.68 -9.13
C ARG A 50 -2.60 -17.01 -8.40
N CYS A 51 -2.85 -16.94 -7.10
CA CYS A 51 -2.99 -18.10 -6.23
C CYS A 51 -4.04 -17.81 -5.14
N ASP A 52 -5.24 -17.47 -5.58
CA ASP A 52 -6.35 -16.99 -4.77
C ASP A 52 -7.57 -17.91 -4.92
N ASN A 53 -8.29 -18.14 -3.82
CA ASN A 53 -9.50 -18.96 -3.80
C ASN A 53 -10.73 -18.20 -4.30
N SER A 54 -10.66 -16.87 -4.33
CA SER A 54 -11.69 -16.04 -4.96
C SER A 54 -11.47 -15.99 -6.48
N PRO A 55 -12.53 -16.04 -7.30
CA PRO A 55 -12.39 -15.89 -8.75
C PRO A 55 -11.75 -14.53 -9.11
N ALA A 56 -11.07 -14.48 -10.25
CA ALA A 56 -10.48 -13.23 -10.71
C ALA A 56 -11.60 -12.24 -11.09
N PRO A 57 -11.44 -10.92 -10.84
CA PRO A 57 -12.47 -9.93 -11.16
C PRO A 57 -12.87 -9.84 -12.65
N TRP A 58 -12.04 -10.40 -13.54
CA TRP A 58 -12.28 -10.46 -14.99
C TRP A 58 -12.63 -11.88 -15.48
N SER A 59 -12.79 -12.85 -14.56
CA SER A 59 -13.22 -14.21 -14.89
C SER A 59 -14.70 -14.37 -14.61
N SER A 60 -15.39 -15.17 -15.43
CA SER A 60 -16.75 -15.64 -15.17
C SER A 60 -16.79 -16.93 -14.34
N ALA A 61 -15.65 -17.32 -13.75
CA ALA A 61 -15.55 -18.53 -12.95
C ALA A 61 -16.24 -18.33 -11.58
N GLU A 62 -16.84 -19.40 -11.08
CA GLU A 62 -17.43 -19.43 -9.74
C GLU A 62 -16.37 -19.75 -8.67
N THR A 63 -15.32 -20.48 -9.05
CA THR A 63 -14.22 -20.91 -8.20
C THR A 63 -12.95 -20.10 -8.45
N GLY A 64 -12.03 -20.15 -7.47
CA GLY A 64 -10.71 -19.51 -7.56
C GLY A 64 -9.77 -20.13 -8.59
N ASP A 65 -8.52 -19.65 -8.61
CA ASP A 65 -7.53 -20.17 -9.55
C ASP A 65 -7.06 -21.57 -9.14
N GLU A 66 -6.78 -22.42 -10.12
CA GLU A 66 -6.05 -23.67 -9.94
C GLU A 66 -4.53 -23.49 -10.11
N VAL A 67 -3.76 -24.57 -9.92
CA VAL A 67 -2.31 -24.53 -10.15
C VAL A 67 -2.00 -24.33 -11.62
N ARG A 68 -1.47 -23.16 -11.94
CA ARG A 68 -1.08 -22.79 -13.30
C ARG A 68 0.43 -22.60 -13.40
N MET A 69 1.19 -23.65 -13.75
CA MET A 69 2.66 -23.59 -13.84
C MET A 69 3.19 -23.25 -15.23
N ASP A 70 2.32 -23.04 -16.22
CA ASP A 70 2.77 -22.61 -17.55
C ASP A 70 3.41 -21.23 -17.51
N ILE A 71 4.53 -21.13 -18.22
CA ILE A 71 5.29 -19.91 -18.37
C ILE A 71 4.94 -19.32 -19.73
N PRO A 72 4.42 -18.08 -19.80
CA PRO A 72 4.18 -17.40 -21.07
C PRO A 72 5.45 -17.37 -21.92
N LYS A 73 5.30 -17.56 -23.24
CA LYS A 73 6.43 -17.66 -24.18
C LYS A 73 7.34 -16.43 -24.10
N GLU A 74 6.74 -15.25 -23.94
CA GLU A 74 7.46 -13.98 -23.82
C GLU A 74 8.37 -13.98 -22.59
N ALA A 75 7.89 -14.51 -21.46
CA ALA A 75 8.68 -14.63 -20.25
C ALA A 75 9.80 -15.68 -20.42
N ALA A 76 9.51 -16.80 -21.07
CA ALA A 76 10.51 -17.83 -21.36
C ALA A 76 11.65 -17.31 -22.23
N ASP A 77 11.34 -16.53 -23.27
CA ASP A 77 12.33 -15.94 -24.16
C ASP A 77 13.12 -14.82 -23.46
N GLU A 78 12.49 -14.01 -22.61
CA GLU A 78 13.21 -13.04 -21.77
C GLU A 78 14.16 -13.71 -20.76
N MET A 79 13.81 -14.89 -20.25
CA MET A 79 14.66 -15.64 -19.31
C MET A 79 15.87 -16.25 -20.00
N LYS A 80 15.76 -16.70 -21.27
CA LYS A 80 16.91 -17.16 -22.06
C LYS A 80 17.93 -16.05 -22.29
N ALA A 81 17.46 -14.81 -22.46
CA ALA A 81 18.29 -13.62 -22.64
C ALA A 81 18.67 -12.94 -21.30
N ALA A 82 18.42 -13.58 -20.15
CA ALA A 82 18.66 -12.99 -18.84
C ALA A 82 20.15 -12.80 -18.56
N LYS A 83 20.47 -11.71 -17.85
CA LYS A 83 21.81 -11.47 -17.32
C LYS A 83 21.95 -12.08 -15.94
N GLY A 84 22.70 -13.18 -15.85
CA GLY A 84 22.98 -13.90 -14.62
C GLY A 84 21.96 -15.00 -14.32
N LYS A 85 21.80 -15.33 -13.03
CA LYS A 85 20.94 -16.44 -12.60
C LYS A 85 19.46 -16.07 -12.67
N VAL A 86 18.66 -16.95 -13.25
CA VAL A 86 17.20 -16.96 -13.08
C VAL A 86 16.89 -17.67 -11.76
N HIS A 87 16.15 -17.00 -10.90
CA HIS A 87 15.70 -17.57 -9.64
C HIS A 87 14.29 -18.13 -9.79
N GLU A 88 14.12 -19.31 -9.22
CA GLU A 88 12.90 -20.09 -9.28
C GLU A 88 12.24 -20.17 -7.90
N MET A 89 10.93 -20.34 -7.87
CA MET A 89 10.22 -20.61 -6.63
C MET A 89 10.78 -21.89 -5.98
N CYS A 90 10.87 -21.88 -4.65
CA CYS A 90 11.20 -23.06 -3.88
C CYS A 90 10.17 -24.18 -4.10
N ALA A 91 10.63 -25.43 -4.11
CA ALA A 91 9.77 -26.61 -4.25
C ALA A 91 8.68 -26.68 -3.18
N ASP A 92 8.96 -26.17 -1.97
CA ASP A 92 8.08 -26.29 -0.82
C ASP A 92 7.62 -24.89 -0.31
N PRO A 93 6.61 -24.25 -0.93
CA PRO A 93 6.11 -22.95 -0.51
C PRO A 93 5.25 -23.05 0.76
N TYR A 94 5.17 -21.96 1.54
CA TYR A 94 4.25 -21.88 2.68
C TYR A 94 2.78 -21.84 2.27
N TRP A 95 2.48 -21.13 1.18
CA TRP A 95 1.16 -21.05 0.57
C TRP A 95 1.19 -21.85 -0.74
N GLY A 96 0.41 -22.92 -0.79
CA GLY A 96 0.43 -23.90 -1.87
C GLY A 96 -0.98 -24.39 -2.19
N TRP A 97 -1.09 -25.10 -3.30
CA TRP A 97 -2.34 -25.75 -3.67
C TRP A 97 -2.49 -27.06 -2.92
N LEU A 98 -3.65 -27.23 -2.28
CA LEU A 98 -4.01 -28.42 -1.54
C LEU A 98 -4.93 -29.24 -2.45
N ALA A 99 -4.34 -30.20 -3.18
CA ALA A 99 -5.06 -30.98 -4.19
C ALA A 99 -6.26 -31.74 -3.62
N GLU A 100 -6.18 -32.19 -2.37
CA GLU A 100 -7.27 -32.88 -1.67
C GLU A 100 -8.45 -31.96 -1.37
N GLU A 101 -8.18 -30.68 -1.08
CA GLU A 101 -9.21 -29.70 -0.74
C GLU A 101 -9.66 -28.85 -1.95
N GLY A 102 -9.00 -28.98 -3.09
CA GLY A 102 -9.29 -28.20 -4.30
C GLY A 102 -9.14 -26.69 -4.10
N LYS A 103 -8.26 -26.25 -3.20
CA LYS A 103 -8.07 -24.83 -2.87
C LYS A 103 -6.63 -24.49 -2.50
N TRP A 104 -6.29 -23.20 -2.56
CA TRP A 104 -5.06 -22.67 -2.01
C TRP A 104 -5.14 -22.59 -0.48
N GLY A 105 -4.05 -23.00 0.16
CA GLY A 105 -3.94 -23.03 1.61
C GLY A 105 -2.51 -23.05 2.11
N TRP A 106 -2.36 -23.18 3.42
CA TRP A 106 -1.06 -23.31 4.07
C TRP A 106 -0.50 -24.72 3.84
N ALA A 107 0.39 -24.86 2.86
CA ALA A 107 1.10 -26.12 2.58
C ALA A 107 2.17 -26.43 3.63
N LYS A 108 2.64 -25.41 4.36
CA LYS A 108 3.45 -25.57 5.57
C LYS A 108 2.74 -24.91 6.73
N ALA A 109 2.91 -25.46 7.92
CA ALA A 109 2.50 -24.79 9.15
C ALA A 109 2.96 -23.34 9.10
N ALA A 110 2.01 -22.42 9.32
CA ALA A 110 2.32 -21.00 9.38
C ALA A 110 3.49 -20.84 10.37
N PRO A 111 4.52 -20.04 10.02
CA PRO A 111 5.62 -19.83 10.94
C PRO A 111 5.03 -19.37 12.26
N ALA A 112 5.39 -20.04 13.36
CA ALA A 112 4.87 -19.71 14.67
C ALA A 112 4.96 -18.18 14.84
N PRO A 113 3.89 -17.52 15.32
CA PRO A 113 3.98 -16.11 15.63
C PRO A 113 5.24 -15.96 16.48
N ARG A 114 6.14 -15.07 16.04
CA ARG A 114 7.38 -14.88 16.80
C ARG A 114 6.93 -14.66 18.24
N PRO A 115 7.45 -15.41 19.22
CA PRO A 115 7.24 -15.00 20.61
C PRO A 115 7.60 -13.52 20.67
N ALA A 116 6.95 -12.73 21.54
CA ALA A 116 7.34 -11.34 21.77
C ALA A 116 8.79 -11.31 22.28
N GLY A 117 9.73 -11.50 21.36
CA GLY A 117 11.14 -11.62 21.60
C GLY A 117 11.65 -10.23 21.85
N ASN A 118 12.60 -10.16 22.78
CA ASN A 118 13.27 -8.95 23.23
C ASN A 118 13.32 -7.87 22.15
N PRO A 119 12.96 -6.60 22.49
CA PRO A 119 12.98 -5.52 21.54
C PRO A 119 14.34 -5.54 20.82
N ARG A 120 14.29 -5.74 19.49
CA ARG A 120 15.46 -5.57 18.61
C ARG A 120 16.24 -4.38 19.11
N ALA A 121 17.56 -4.52 19.23
CA ALA A 121 18.50 -3.46 19.60
C ALA A 121 18.00 -2.15 18.99
N ALA A 122 17.35 -1.35 19.84
CA ALA A 122 16.59 -0.23 19.35
C ALA A 122 17.60 0.74 18.76
N ASN A 123 17.36 1.15 17.53
CA ASN A 123 18.02 2.30 16.94
C ASN A 123 18.01 3.41 18.01
N PRO A 124 19.14 3.98 18.46
CA PRO A 124 19.17 4.90 19.59
C PRO A 124 18.22 6.11 19.41
N ALA A 125 17.88 6.46 18.17
CA ALA A 125 16.85 7.44 17.83
C ALA A 125 15.39 7.02 18.14
N ALA A 126 15.10 5.71 18.22
CA ALA A 126 13.77 5.16 18.54
C ALA A 126 13.53 5.03 20.05
N LYS A 127 14.58 5.07 20.89
CA LYS A 127 14.50 4.89 22.35
C LYS A 127 13.87 6.07 23.10
N LEU A 128 13.54 7.17 22.44
CA LEU A 128 12.87 8.32 23.06
C LEU A 128 11.41 8.49 22.60
N ARG A 129 10.72 7.41 22.23
CA ARG A 129 9.25 7.43 22.18
C ARG A 129 8.71 6.80 23.44
N LYS A 130 8.51 7.62 24.47
CA LYS A 130 7.67 7.28 25.63
C LYS A 130 6.39 6.63 25.07
N LYS A 131 6.06 5.41 25.50
CA LYS A 131 4.79 4.78 25.13
C LYS A 131 3.68 5.64 25.75
N LEU A 132 3.21 6.63 25.00
CA LEU A 132 2.07 7.44 25.40
C LEU A 132 0.89 6.48 25.58
N SER A 133 0.23 6.59 26.74
CA SER A 133 -1.06 5.96 26.99
C SER A 133 -2.04 6.32 25.88
N GLU A 134 -3.07 5.50 25.67
CA GLU A 134 -4.11 5.79 24.68
C GLU A 134 -4.77 7.15 24.93
N HIS A 135 -4.94 7.51 26.20
CA HIS A 135 -5.38 8.82 26.64
C HIS A 135 -4.43 9.95 26.17
N GLU A 136 -3.12 9.81 26.37
CA GLU A 136 -2.15 10.80 25.89
C GLU A 136 -2.06 10.89 24.36
N LYS A 137 -2.31 9.79 23.64
CA LYS A 137 -2.40 9.80 22.17
C LYS A 137 -3.62 10.58 21.71
N ALA A 138 -4.79 10.32 22.29
CA ALA A 138 -6.01 11.05 22.01
C ALA A 138 -5.82 12.56 22.32
N LEU A 139 -5.30 12.90 23.51
CA LEU A 139 -5.01 14.28 23.87
C LEU A 139 -3.99 14.96 22.94
N LYS A 140 -3.14 14.21 22.24
CA LYS A 140 -2.21 14.74 21.24
C LYS A 140 -2.90 15.03 19.90
N GLU A 141 -3.88 14.23 19.51
CA GLU A 141 -4.66 14.42 18.28
C GLU A 141 -5.63 15.61 18.40
N PHE A 142 -6.15 15.89 19.61
CA PHE A 142 -7.08 16.99 19.87
C PHE A 142 -6.40 18.30 20.32
N LYS A 143 -5.15 18.55 19.89
CA LYS A 143 -4.44 19.78 20.24
C LYS A 143 -4.72 20.90 19.25
N CYS A 144 -4.92 22.10 19.79
CA CYS A 144 -4.96 23.32 19.01
C CYS A 144 -3.57 23.63 18.44
N LEU A 145 -3.47 23.90 17.13
CA LEU A 145 -2.18 24.25 16.52
C LEU A 145 -1.64 25.63 16.95
N ALA A 146 -2.47 26.47 17.56
CA ALA A 146 -2.05 27.78 18.07
C ALA A 146 -1.54 27.71 19.51
N CYS A 147 -2.36 27.25 20.47
CA CYS A 147 -1.96 27.20 21.89
C CYS A 147 -1.29 25.89 22.32
N LYS A 148 -1.31 24.84 21.49
CA LYS A 148 -0.74 23.50 21.77
C LYS A 148 -1.38 22.73 22.94
N GLU A 149 -2.44 23.29 23.52
CA GLU A 149 -3.30 22.65 24.52
C GLU A 149 -4.47 21.91 23.86
N VAL A 150 -5.15 21.08 24.65
CA VAL A 150 -6.40 20.42 24.26
C VAL A 150 -7.42 21.49 23.85
N MET A 151 -8.06 21.30 22.70
CA MET A 151 -8.95 22.32 22.14
C MET A 151 -10.15 22.62 23.04
N GLY A 152 -10.30 23.88 23.43
CA GLY A 152 -11.53 24.44 23.97
C GLY A 152 -12.26 25.19 22.86
N ASP A 153 -13.53 24.84 22.61
CA ASP A 153 -14.35 25.35 21.50
C ASP A 153 -13.68 25.14 20.11
N PRO A 154 -13.62 23.88 19.62
CA PRO A 154 -12.84 23.53 18.43
C PRO A 154 -13.48 24.03 17.13
N ILE A 155 -12.68 24.70 16.30
CA ILE A 155 -13.02 25.09 14.93
C ILE A 155 -12.15 24.32 13.95
N ARG A 156 -12.78 23.70 12.94
CA ARG A 156 -12.11 23.11 11.79
C ARG A 156 -12.05 24.13 10.65
N THR A 157 -10.85 24.44 10.21
CA THR A 157 -10.63 25.29 9.03
C THR A 157 -10.79 24.50 7.72
N PRO A 158 -11.09 25.14 6.58
CA PRO A 158 -11.21 24.46 5.29
C PRO A 158 -9.95 23.71 4.84
N CYS A 159 -8.76 24.12 5.33
CA CYS A 159 -7.50 23.41 5.09
C CYS A 159 -7.32 22.15 5.97
N GLY A 160 -8.32 21.79 6.78
CA GLY A 160 -8.34 20.57 7.57
C GLY A 160 -7.69 20.66 8.95
N HIS A 161 -7.17 21.83 9.33
CA HIS A 161 -6.54 22.06 10.63
C HIS A 161 -7.55 22.48 11.70
N ASN A 162 -7.29 22.09 12.96
CA ASN A 162 -8.17 22.39 14.10
C ASN A 162 -7.52 23.38 15.09
N PHE A 163 -8.31 24.34 15.55
CA PHE A 163 -7.90 25.41 16.48
C PHE A 163 -8.97 25.64 17.54
N CYS A 164 -8.62 26.22 18.70
CA CYS A 164 -9.61 26.81 19.59
C CYS A 164 -10.18 28.09 18.95
N LYS A 165 -11.48 28.32 19.03
CA LYS A 165 -12.11 29.57 18.58
C LYS A 165 -11.43 30.83 19.15
N PRO A 166 -11.15 30.95 20.47
CA PRO A 166 -10.45 32.11 21.01
C PRO A 166 -9.03 32.27 20.47
N CYS A 167 -8.35 31.18 20.10
CA CYS A 167 -7.01 31.26 19.51
C CYS A 167 -7.06 31.75 18.07
N LEU A 168 -8.08 31.33 17.32
CA LEU A 168 -8.30 31.79 15.95
C LEU A 168 -8.69 33.28 15.96
N ASP A 169 -9.66 33.66 16.79
CA ASP A 169 -10.12 35.05 16.94
C ASP A 169 -8.99 35.98 17.37
N LYS A 170 -8.13 35.56 18.31
CA LYS A 170 -6.94 36.34 18.69
C LYS A 170 -5.93 36.47 17.57
N LYS A 171 -5.71 35.41 16.79
CA LYS A 171 -4.73 35.41 15.69
C LYS A 171 -5.15 36.32 14.54
N PHE A 172 -6.45 36.45 14.31
CA PHE A 172 -7.03 37.30 13.29
C PHE A 172 -7.72 38.55 13.87
N ALA A 173 -7.43 38.89 15.13
CA ALA A 173 -7.94 40.11 15.74
C ALA A 173 -7.38 41.32 14.98
N GLY A 174 -8.26 42.10 14.37
CA GLY A 174 -7.88 43.24 13.55
C GLY A 174 -7.46 42.90 12.11
N VAL A 175 -7.54 41.64 11.70
CA VAL A 175 -7.40 41.22 10.29
C VAL A 175 -8.79 41.20 9.67
N SER A 176 -9.11 42.18 8.83
CA SER A 176 -10.33 42.22 8.03
C SER A 176 -10.01 42.02 6.55
N ASP A 177 -10.57 40.98 5.92
CA ASP A 177 -10.47 40.75 4.47
C ASP A 177 -11.48 41.58 3.65
N THR A 178 -11.99 42.68 4.21
CA THR A 178 -12.86 43.59 3.46
C THR A 178 -12.02 44.54 2.63
N LEU A 179 -11.64 44.12 1.42
CA LEU A 179 -11.42 45.09 0.35
C LEU A 179 -12.78 45.69 -0.01
N GLY A 180 -12.90 47.02 0.16
CA GLY A 180 -14.07 47.76 -0.28
C GLY A 180 -14.32 47.51 -1.77
N ARG A 181 -15.57 47.24 -2.14
CA ARG A 181 -15.97 46.78 -3.49
C ARG A 181 -15.64 47.75 -4.64
N ASN A 182 -15.13 48.96 -4.38
CA ASN A 182 -15.14 50.08 -5.34
C ASN A 182 -13.84 50.91 -5.43
N GLU A 183 -12.64 50.31 -5.41
CA GLU A 183 -11.39 51.06 -5.71
C GLU A 183 -10.50 50.37 -6.76
N ALA A 184 -11.11 49.66 -7.72
CA ALA A 184 -10.39 49.06 -8.85
C ALA A 184 -10.98 49.46 -10.21
N ARG A 185 -11.45 50.70 -10.34
CA ARG A 185 -11.75 51.29 -11.66
C ARG A 185 -11.63 52.82 -11.64
N SER A 186 -10.41 53.31 -11.82
CA SER A 186 -10.10 54.63 -12.38
C SER A 186 -8.88 54.47 -13.27
#